data_AF-A0A7S1WMR1-F1
#
_entry.id   AF-A0A7S1WMR1-F1
#
_cell.length_a   1.000
_cell.length_b   1.000
_cell.length_c   1.000
_cell.angle_alpha   90.00
_cell.angle_beta   90.00
_cell.angle_gamma   90.00
#
_symmetry.space_group_name_H-M   'P 1'
#
loop_
_entity.id
_entity.type
_entity.pdbx_description
1 polymer ?
#
loop_
_entity_poly.entity_id
_entity_poly.type
_entity_poly.pdbx_seq_one_letter_code
_entity_poly.pdbx_strand_id
1 'polypeptide(L)'
;RADGARDLNRLAREVCALFSVLRPHVQKGQLRANPHCCAVFFADCLYLVHVLLLIPYAQGRALPAEHQQLALFIDLVPQIRRLGEHHFLAMLRHQQEQLVAALKPCDFTAGIAQDRKYIAAEAALGAAVQQVKATAQGLLGVLPLQLFREVTGLLLGVLCQDLLGKLFQLQRISQEEVGCLSGLLTSALVGCRQIFSTVQSPGGAAASKTEPSITEDIPGWDALTLVADLLGSGFSRFLEQRAMLVKVLKKEEVLKLMHLSWRDEFLSPDEAWSALSSAE
;
A
#
# COMPACT_ATOMS: atom_id res chain seq x y z
N ARG A 1 -13.75 40.47 32.30
CA ARG A 1 -14.08 39.05 31.95
C ARG A 1 -14.15 38.85 30.44
N ALA A 2 -14.75 39.77 29.66
CA ALA A 2 -14.78 39.68 28.19
C ALA A 2 -13.38 39.75 27.54
N ASP A 3 -12.48 40.61 28.05
CA ASP A 3 -11.12 40.72 27.50
C ASP A 3 -10.31 39.42 27.65
N GLY A 4 -10.39 38.78 28.82
CA GLY A 4 -9.73 37.50 29.05
C GLY A 4 -10.22 36.36 28.15
N ALA A 5 -11.49 36.37 27.71
CA ALA A 5 -12.01 35.38 26.77
C ALA A 5 -11.46 35.60 25.35
N ARG A 6 -11.26 36.86 24.95
CA ARG A 6 -10.65 37.23 23.67
C ARG A 6 -9.15 36.90 23.66
N ASP A 7 -8.45 37.19 24.75
CA ASP A 7 -7.04 36.87 24.90
C ASP A 7 -6.80 35.35 24.88
N LEU A 8 -7.65 34.57 25.55
CA LEU A 8 -7.59 33.11 25.52
C LEU A 8 -7.85 32.55 24.11
N ASN A 9 -8.84 33.08 23.38
CA ASN A 9 -9.10 32.67 22.00
C ASN A 9 -7.88 32.96 21.11
N ARG A 10 -7.27 34.14 21.25
CA ARG A 10 -6.07 34.52 20.51
C ARG A 10 -4.89 33.61 20.83
N LEU A 11 -4.62 33.34 22.10
CA LEU A 11 -3.58 32.41 22.54
C LEU A 11 -3.80 31.00 21.98
N ALA A 12 -5.03 30.49 22.02
CA ALA A 12 -5.35 29.17 21.45
C ALA A 12 -5.07 29.11 19.94
N ARG A 13 -5.41 30.17 19.20
CA ARG A 13 -5.10 30.31 17.77
C ARG A 13 -3.60 30.36 17.52
N GLU A 14 -2.86 31.15 18.31
CA GLU A 14 -1.40 31.28 18.21
C GLU A 14 -0.70 29.94 18.51
N VAL A 15 -1.16 29.18 19.50
CA VAL A 15 -0.63 27.84 19.82
C VAL A 15 -0.88 26.87 18.65
N CYS A 16 -2.06 26.88 18.04
CA CYS A 16 -2.36 26.05 16.87
C CYS A 16 -1.50 26.43 15.66
N ALA A 17 -1.28 27.74 15.44
CA ALA A 17 -0.40 28.23 14.39
C ALA A 17 1.06 27.82 14.64
N LEU A 18 1.54 27.97 15.88
CA LEU A 18 2.87 27.56 16.28
C LEU A 18 3.07 26.06 16.08
N PHE A 19 2.10 25.23 16.49
CA PHE A 19 2.13 23.79 16.22
C PHE A 19 2.27 23.49 14.73
N SER A 20 1.47 24.18 13.91
CA SER A 20 1.40 23.97 12.47
C SER A 20 2.69 24.35 11.74
N VAL A 21 3.48 25.27 12.30
CA VAL A 21 4.75 25.73 11.72
C VAL A 21 5.94 24.99 12.32
N LEU A 22 6.06 24.96 13.65
CA LEU A 22 7.24 24.50 14.35
C LEU A 22 7.46 23.00 14.16
N ARG A 23 6.40 22.20 14.31
CA ARG A 23 6.54 20.75 14.34
C ARG A 23 6.93 20.17 12.97
N PRO A 24 6.30 20.58 11.84
CA PRO A 24 6.80 20.22 10.52
C PRO A 24 8.20 20.73 10.22
N HIS A 25 8.56 21.91 10.72
CA HIS A 25 9.88 22.50 10.47
C HIS A 25 11.00 21.72 11.17
N VAL A 26 10.83 21.39 12.46
CA VAL A 26 11.84 20.66 13.25
C VAL A 26 11.99 19.22 12.77
N GLN A 27 10.89 18.57 12.36
CA GLN A 27 10.89 17.13 12.05
C GLN A 27 10.77 16.85 10.55
N LYS A 28 11.00 17.82 9.66
CA LYS A 28 10.74 17.69 8.21
C LYS A 28 11.31 16.41 7.58
N GLY A 29 12.56 16.07 7.90
CA GLY A 29 13.21 14.86 7.40
C GLY A 29 12.59 13.58 7.96
N GLN A 30 12.31 13.57 9.28
CA GLN A 30 11.74 12.41 9.96
C GLN A 30 10.28 12.17 9.56
N LEU A 31 9.49 13.22 9.36
CA LEU A 31 8.10 13.11 8.90
C LEU A 31 7.99 12.49 7.50
N ARG A 32 9.01 12.67 6.65
CA ARG A 32 9.05 12.06 5.32
C ARG A 32 9.58 10.63 5.35
N ALA A 33 10.63 10.38 6.13
CA ALA A 33 11.36 9.11 6.10
C ALA A 33 10.86 8.06 7.10
N ASN A 34 10.33 8.47 8.25
CA ASN A 34 9.91 7.58 9.33
C ASN A 34 8.37 7.49 9.40
N PRO A 35 7.78 6.34 9.01
CA PRO A 35 6.33 6.14 9.03
C PRO A 35 5.70 6.32 10.41
N HIS A 36 6.37 5.89 11.48
CA HIS A 36 5.87 6.03 12.85
C HIS A 36 5.80 7.50 13.27
N CYS A 37 6.86 8.27 13.04
CA CYS A 37 6.86 9.71 13.35
C CYS A 37 5.76 10.45 12.59
N CYS A 38 5.57 10.10 11.31
CA CYS A 38 4.50 10.68 10.49
C CYS A 38 3.10 10.29 10.99
N ALA A 39 2.89 9.02 11.36
CA ALA A 39 1.63 8.55 11.89
C ALA A 39 1.27 9.24 13.22
N VAL A 40 2.25 9.41 14.12
CA VAL A 40 2.04 10.14 15.38
C VAL A 40 1.67 11.59 15.10
N PHE A 41 2.38 12.25 14.19
CA PHE A 41 2.06 13.62 13.79
C PHE A 41 0.65 13.74 13.20
N PHE A 42 0.24 12.79 12.34
CA PHE A 42 -1.10 12.72 11.79
C PHE A 42 -2.16 12.51 12.89
N ALA A 43 -1.92 11.59 13.81
CA ALA A 43 -2.80 11.35 14.96
C ALA A 43 -2.93 12.61 15.85
N ASP A 44 -1.84 13.33 16.07
CA ASP A 44 -1.85 14.57 16.84
C ASP A 44 -2.64 15.68 16.12
N CYS A 45 -2.54 15.78 14.79
CA CYS A 45 -3.36 16.69 14.01
C CYS A 45 -4.86 16.35 14.15
N LEU A 46 -5.22 15.07 14.08
CA LEU A 46 -6.60 14.62 14.27
C LEU A 46 -7.11 14.86 15.70
N TYR A 47 -6.25 14.64 16.69
CA TYR A 47 -6.57 14.93 18.09
C TYR A 47 -6.82 16.42 18.32
N LEU A 48 -5.96 17.29 17.78
CA LEU A 48 -6.17 18.74 17.85
C LEU A 48 -7.48 19.15 17.17
N VAL A 49 -7.77 18.61 15.99
CA VAL A 49 -9.06 18.85 15.31
C VAL A 49 -10.23 18.43 16.21
N HIS A 50 -10.15 17.26 16.84
CA HIS A 50 -11.20 16.79 17.75
C HIS A 50 -11.40 17.73 18.94
N VAL A 51 -10.32 18.16 19.59
CA VAL A 51 -10.37 19.11 20.71
C VAL A 51 -10.98 20.44 20.28
N LEU A 52 -10.56 21.00 19.14
CA LEU A 52 -11.10 22.25 18.60
C LEU A 52 -12.59 22.17 18.28
N LEU A 53 -13.09 21.00 17.87
CA LEU A 53 -14.51 20.75 17.65
C LEU A 53 -15.30 20.58 18.96
N LEU A 54 -14.67 20.06 20.02
CA LEU A 54 -15.31 19.80 21.31
C LEU A 54 -15.42 21.06 22.20
N ILE A 55 -14.45 21.98 22.12
CA ILE A 55 -14.42 23.21 22.92
C ILE A 55 -15.75 24.01 22.87
N PRO A 56 -16.38 24.25 21.71
CA PRO A 56 -17.70 24.89 21.65
C PRO A 56 -18.78 24.20 22.48
N TYR A 57 -18.78 22.87 22.52
CA TYR A 57 -19.78 22.10 23.26
C TYR A 57 -19.51 22.09 24.77
N ALA A 58 -18.24 21.97 25.15
CA ALA A 58 -17.83 21.90 26.54
C ALA A 58 -17.87 23.27 27.24
N GLN A 59 -17.43 24.33 26.57
CA GLN A 59 -17.27 25.66 27.16
C GLN A 59 -18.14 26.75 26.52
N GLY A 60 -18.68 26.52 25.32
CA GLY A 60 -19.54 27.50 24.65
C GLY A 60 -20.84 27.81 25.39
N ARG A 61 -21.39 26.85 26.16
CA ARG A 61 -22.58 27.08 27.00
C ARG A 61 -22.31 27.96 28.23
N ALA A 62 -21.06 28.03 28.68
CA ALA A 62 -20.66 28.86 29.81
C ALA A 62 -20.36 30.32 29.38
N LEU A 63 -20.26 30.57 28.07
CA LEU A 63 -20.01 31.89 27.50
C LEU A 63 -21.35 32.62 27.24
N PRO A 64 -21.42 33.94 27.53
CA PRO A 64 -22.55 34.77 27.13
C PRO A 64 -22.79 34.69 25.61
N ALA A 65 -24.05 34.79 25.17
CA ALA A 65 -24.45 34.61 23.77
C ALA A 65 -23.61 35.42 22.76
N GLU A 66 -23.23 36.65 23.14
CA GLU A 66 -22.39 37.57 22.35
C GLU A 66 -20.96 37.06 22.09
N HIS A 67 -20.47 36.12 22.90
CA HIS A 67 -19.10 35.62 22.88
C HIS A 67 -19.01 34.13 22.49
N GLN A 68 -20.13 33.47 22.18
CA GLN A 68 -20.15 32.06 21.78
C GLN A 68 -19.36 31.81 20.49
N GLN A 69 -19.29 32.81 19.60
CA GLN A 69 -18.49 32.76 18.38
C GLN A 69 -16.99 32.64 18.66
N LEU A 70 -16.51 33.13 19.81
CA LEU A 70 -15.10 33.00 20.22
C LEU A 70 -14.74 31.58 20.67
N ALA A 71 -15.71 30.70 20.90
CA ALA A 71 -15.43 29.29 21.17
C ALA A 71 -15.29 28.48 19.86
N LEU A 72 -15.65 29.06 18.71
CA LEU A 72 -15.64 28.38 17.42
C LEU A 72 -14.25 28.51 16.77
N PHE A 73 -13.60 27.37 16.53
CA PHE A 73 -12.33 27.26 15.82
C PHE A 73 -12.49 26.55 14.47
N ILE A 74 -13.67 26.71 13.85
CA ILE A 74 -14.08 25.99 12.63
C ILE A 74 -13.13 26.30 11.46
N ASP A 75 -12.50 27.46 11.45
CA ASP A 75 -11.52 27.89 10.45
C ASP A 75 -10.17 27.17 10.57
N LEU A 76 -9.77 26.78 11.78
CA LEU A 76 -8.51 26.06 12.02
C LEU A 76 -8.61 24.56 11.73
N VAL A 77 -9.79 23.98 11.94
CA VAL A 77 -10.06 22.54 11.70
C VAL A 77 -9.61 22.06 10.31
N PRO A 78 -10.03 22.68 9.19
CA PRO A 78 -9.61 22.24 7.86
C PRO A 78 -8.11 22.49 7.63
N GLN A 79 -7.51 23.52 8.24
CA GLN A 79 -6.09 23.82 8.09
C GLN A 79 -5.22 22.72 8.73
N ILE A 80 -5.51 22.35 9.98
CA ILE A 80 -4.77 21.31 10.71
C ILE A 80 -5.01 19.93 10.08
N ARG A 81 -6.23 19.64 9.64
CA ARG A 81 -6.52 18.37 8.94
C ARG A 81 -5.69 18.25 7.65
N ARG A 82 -5.72 19.28 6.79
CA ARG A 82 -4.94 19.29 5.54
C ARG A 82 -3.45 19.21 5.80
N LEU A 83 -2.94 19.80 6.89
CA LEU A 83 -1.55 19.71 7.27
C LEU A 83 -1.14 18.25 7.56
N GLY A 84 -1.92 17.56 8.39
CA GLY A 84 -1.69 16.14 8.69
C GLY A 84 -1.74 15.28 7.42
N GLU A 85 -2.80 15.43 6.62
CA GLU A 85 -2.97 14.70 5.35
C GLU A 85 -1.82 14.96 4.37
N HIS A 86 -1.38 16.21 4.23
CA HIS A 86 -0.30 16.59 3.33
C HIS A 86 1.01 15.85 3.68
N HIS A 87 1.40 15.85 4.95
CA HIS A 87 2.61 15.17 5.39
C HIS A 87 2.48 13.66 5.32
N PHE A 88 1.30 13.12 5.65
CA PHE A 88 1.03 11.68 5.55
C PHE A 88 1.13 11.17 4.11
N LEU A 89 0.51 11.88 3.16
CA LEU A 89 0.60 11.55 1.74
C LEU A 89 2.02 11.73 1.19
N ALA A 90 2.76 12.74 1.63
CA ALA A 90 4.16 12.93 1.25
C ALA A 90 5.06 11.79 1.74
N MET A 91 4.84 11.30 2.97
CA MET A 91 5.51 10.12 3.51
C MET A 91 5.15 8.88 2.70
N LEU A 92 3.87 8.65 2.41
CA LEU A 92 3.43 7.50 1.63
C LEU A 92 4.06 7.47 0.24
N ARG A 93 4.07 8.61 -0.47
CA ARG A 93 4.76 8.74 -1.77
C ARG A 93 6.25 8.44 -1.65
N HIS A 94 6.89 8.91 -0.60
CA HIS A 94 8.30 8.62 -0.36
C HIS A 94 8.57 7.13 -0.12
N GLN A 95 7.71 6.44 0.63
CA GLN A 95 7.81 4.98 0.80
C GLN A 95 7.60 4.23 -0.51
N GLN A 96 6.66 4.66 -1.36
CA GLN A 96 6.46 4.08 -2.69
C GLN A 96 7.68 4.29 -3.59
N GLU A 97 8.26 5.50 -3.62
CA GLU A 97 9.48 5.81 -4.37
C GLU A 97 10.66 4.94 -3.91
N GLN A 98 10.82 4.77 -2.60
CA GLN A 98 11.88 3.93 -2.04
C GLN A 98 11.66 2.44 -2.35
N LEU A 99 10.41 1.96 -2.31
CA LEU A 99 10.06 0.60 -2.67
C LEU A 99 10.42 0.30 -4.14
N VAL A 100 10.01 1.18 -5.06
CA VAL A 100 10.36 1.06 -6.48
C VAL A 100 11.87 1.12 -6.67
N ALA A 101 12.57 2.00 -5.94
CA ALA A 101 14.03 2.07 -5.97
C ALA A 101 14.71 0.79 -5.45
N ALA A 102 14.18 0.19 -4.38
CA ALA A 102 14.67 -1.05 -3.82
C ALA A 102 14.46 -2.24 -4.78
N LEU A 103 13.43 -2.20 -5.61
CA LEU A 103 13.14 -3.21 -6.63
C LEU A 103 13.92 -3.00 -7.93
N LYS A 104 14.59 -1.86 -8.16
CA LYS A 104 15.39 -1.64 -9.38
C LYS A 104 16.40 -2.75 -9.70
N PRO A 105 17.11 -3.35 -8.72
CA PRO A 105 18.02 -4.46 -9.01
C PRO A 105 17.30 -5.76 -9.41
N CYS A 106 15.99 -5.88 -9.16
CA CYS A 106 15.16 -6.95 -9.70
C CYS A 106 14.84 -6.67 -11.18
N ASP A 107 15.80 -6.96 -12.06
CA ASP A 107 15.60 -6.91 -13.51
C ASP A 107 15.41 -8.31 -14.07
N PHE A 108 14.26 -8.56 -14.68
CA PHE A 108 13.93 -9.85 -15.29
C PHE A 108 14.44 -9.98 -16.73
N THR A 109 14.84 -8.87 -17.37
CA THR A 109 15.08 -8.74 -18.81
C THR A 109 16.40 -9.33 -19.30
N ALA A 110 17.35 -9.62 -18.41
CA ALA A 110 18.69 -10.03 -18.80
C ALA A 110 19.23 -11.20 -17.95
N GLY A 111 18.88 -12.44 -18.29
CA GLY A 111 19.58 -13.63 -17.80
C GLY A 111 19.39 -13.88 -16.31
N ILE A 112 18.15 -14.00 -15.85
CA ILE A 112 17.85 -14.22 -14.42
C ILE A 112 18.32 -15.59 -13.91
N ALA A 113 18.55 -16.55 -14.82
CA ALA A 113 19.16 -17.84 -14.51
C ALA A 113 20.64 -17.74 -14.12
N GLN A 114 21.28 -16.56 -14.27
CA GLN A 114 22.62 -16.34 -13.73
C GLN A 114 22.53 -16.19 -12.20
N ASP A 115 23.17 -17.09 -11.45
CA ASP A 115 23.16 -17.13 -9.97
C ASP A 115 23.33 -15.74 -9.34
N ARG A 116 24.28 -14.93 -9.83
CA ARG A 116 24.53 -13.58 -9.28
C ARG A 116 23.35 -12.63 -9.44
N LYS A 117 22.63 -12.71 -10.57
CA LYS A 117 21.47 -11.86 -10.84
C LYS A 117 20.23 -12.36 -10.11
N TYR A 118 20.06 -13.68 -10.03
CA TYR A 118 19.02 -14.29 -9.20
C TYR A 118 19.16 -13.87 -7.74
N ILE A 119 20.36 -14.01 -7.15
CA ILE A 119 20.64 -13.62 -5.76
C ILE A 119 20.40 -12.13 -5.55
N ALA A 120 20.82 -11.28 -6.50
CA ALA A 120 20.57 -9.84 -6.42
C ALA A 120 19.07 -9.50 -6.46
N ALA A 121 18.30 -10.17 -7.33
CA ALA A 121 16.86 -9.99 -7.44
C ALA A 121 16.13 -10.51 -6.18
N GLU A 122 16.53 -11.66 -5.64
CA GLU A 122 15.98 -12.20 -4.39
C GLU A 122 16.28 -11.28 -3.19
N ALA A 123 17.51 -10.79 -3.09
CA ALA A 123 17.91 -9.86 -2.03
C ALA A 123 17.15 -8.53 -2.12
N ALA A 124 17.00 -7.98 -3.33
CA ALA A 124 16.24 -6.75 -3.56
C ALA A 124 14.74 -6.93 -3.25
N LEU A 125 14.15 -8.06 -3.65
CA LEU A 125 12.78 -8.42 -3.29
C LEU A 125 12.62 -8.56 -1.77
N GLY A 126 13.55 -9.26 -1.11
CA GLY A 126 13.58 -9.40 0.34
C GLY A 126 13.67 -8.05 1.03
N ALA A 127 14.54 -7.15 0.56
CA ALA A 127 14.66 -5.78 1.09
C ALA A 127 13.35 -4.99 0.92
N ALA A 128 12.70 -5.07 -0.24
CA ALA A 128 11.41 -4.42 -0.49
C ALA A 128 10.31 -4.94 0.45
N VAL A 129 10.20 -6.26 0.62
CA VAL A 129 9.24 -6.88 1.57
C VAL A 129 9.54 -6.45 3.01
N GLN A 130 10.80 -6.45 3.43
CA GLN A 130 11.18 -5.97 4.77
C GLN A 130 10.86 -4.49 4.96
N GLN A 131 11.03 -3.66 3.93
CA GLN A 131 10.68 -2.24 4.00
C GLN A 131 9.18 -2.03 4.18
N VAL A 132 8.33 -2.75 3.44
CA VAL A 132 6.87 -2.70 3.63
C VAL A 132 6.51 -3.18 5.03
N LYS A 133 7.12 -4.25 5.51
CA LYS A 133 6.90 -4.77 6.87
C LYS A 133 7.28 -3.75 7.95
N ALA A 134 8.45 -3.14 7.85
CA ALA A 134 8.91 -2.12 8.78
C ALA A 134 7.99 -0.89 8.78
N THR A 135 7.53 -0.48 7.60
CA THR A 135 6.54 0.60 7.44
C THR A 135 5.24 0.23 8.12
N ALA A 136 4.68 -0.94 7.83
CA ALA A 136 3.44 -1.41 8.45
C ALA A 136 3.55 -1.49 9.98
N GLN A 137 4.66 -1.99 10.51
CA GLN A 137 4.90 -2.03 11.96
C GLN A 137 4.97 -0.64 12.59
N GLY A 138 5.57 0.34 11.91
CA GLY A 138 5.62 1.72 12.39
C GLY A 138 4.26 2.42 12.39
N LEU A 139 3.33 1.99 11.52
CA LEU A 139 1.97 2.51 11.45
C LEU A 139 1.00 1.80 12.42
N LEU A 140 1.34 0.57 12.80
CA LEU A 140 0.54 -0.25 13.71
C LEU A 140 0.44 0.40 15.10
N GLY A 141 -0.77 0.46 15.64
CA GLY A 141 -1.03 1.01 16.98
C GLY A 141 -1.21 2.54 17.05
N VAL A 142 -0.87 3.27 15.97
CA VAL A 142 -1.09 4.73 15.89
C VAL A 142 -2.29 5.08 15.01
N LEU A 143 -2.49 4.34 13.92
CA LEU A 143 -3.56 4.60 12.96
C LEU A 143 -4.81 3.75 13.23
N PRO A 144 -6.01 4.26 12.86
CA PRO A 144 -7.22 3.44 12.81
C PRO A 144 -7.04 2.24 11.87
N LEU A 145 -7.61 1.09 12.24
CA LEU A 145 -7.42 -0.18 11.53
C LEU A 145 -7.77 -0.09 10.03
N GLN A 146 -8.81 0.67 9.66
CA GLN A 146 -9.23 0.85 8.27
C GLN A 146 -8.15 1.56 7.44
N LEU A 147 -7.69 2.73 7.89
CA LEU A 147 -6.65 3.50 7.21
C LEU A 147 -5.32 2.74 7.15
N PHE A 148 -5.01 1.97 8.20
CA PHE A 148 -3.84 1.10 8.21
C PHE A 148 -3.91 0.00 7.15
N ARG A 149 -5.06 -0.67 7.00
CA ARG A 149 -5.30 -1.70 5.98
C ARG A 149 -5.14 -1.12 4.57
N GLU A 150 -5.75 0.04 4.30
CA GLU A 150 -5.66 0.71 3.00
C GLU A 150 -4.21 1.07 2.65
N VAL A 151 -3.47 1.69 3.56
CA VAL A 151 -2.09 2.12 3.31
C VAL A 151 -1.17 0.93 3.08
N THR A 152 -1.33 -0.14 3.86
CA THR A 152 -0.54 -1.36 3.71
C THR A 152 -0.87 -2.08 2.41
N GLY A 153 -2.16 -2.16 2.06
CA GLY A 153 -2.63 -2.72 0.79
C GLY A 153 -2.10 -1.94 -0.42
N LEU A 154 -2.08 -0.61 -0.35
CA LEU A 154 -1.49 0.24 -1.40
C LEU A 154 0.00 -0.02 -1.58
N LEU A 155 0.79 -0.09 -0.50
CA LEU A 155 2.23 -0.35 -0.58
C LEU A 155 2.53 -1.74 -1.18
N LEU A 156 1.79 -2.75 -0.77
CA LEU A 156 1.90 -4.11 -1.33
C LEU A 156 1.43 -4.16 -2.78
N GLY A 157 0.42 -3.37 -3.12
CA GLY A 157 -0.03 -3.20 -4.50
C GLY A 157 1.05 -2.64 -5.42
N VAL A 158 1.83 -1.66 -4.96
CA VAL A 158 2.99 -1.14 -5.72
C VAL A 158 4.02 -2.25 -5.98
N LEU A 159 4.31 -3.09 -4.99
CA LEU A 159 5.19 -4.25 -5.18
C LEU A 159 4.63 -5.22 -6.23
N CYS A 160 3.34 -5.55 -6.15
CA CYS A 160 2.69 -6.48 -7.10
C CYS A 160 2.70 -5.93 -8.52
N GLN A 161 2.34 -4.65 -8.69
CA GLN A 161 2.29 -3.99 -9.99
C GLN A 161 3.67 -3.84 -10.63
N ASP A 162 4.71 -3.54 -9.84
CA ASP A 162 6.08 -3.44 -10.36
C ASP A 162 6.59 -4.80 -10.85
N LEU A 163 6.35 -5.88 -10.09
CA LEU A 163 6.72 -7.24 -10.49
C LEU A 163 5.97 -7.70 -11.75
N LEU A 164 4.65 -7.46 -11.82
CA LEU A 164 3.84 -7.77 -13.00
C LEU A 164 4.29 -6.96 -14.22
N GLY A 165 4.54 -5.66 -14.04
CA GLY A 165 5.02 -4.79 -15.10
C GLY A 165 6.35 -5.26 -15.68
N LYS A 166 7.29 -5.67 -14.83
CA LYS A 166 8.56 -6.24 -15.24
C LYS A 166 8.39 -7.58 -15.95
N LEU A 167 7.48 -8.43 -15.50
CA LEU A 167 7.19 -9.71 -16.13
C LEU A 167 6.61 -9.53 -17.54
N PHE A 168 5.65 -8.62 -17.74
CA PHE A 168 5.03 -8.38 -19.05
C PHE A 168 5.91 -7.60 -20.04
N GLN A 169 7.05 -7.08 -19.60
CA GLN A 169 8.09 -6.50 -20.47
C GLN A 169 9.01 -7.58 -21.07
N LEU A 170 8.94 -8.83 -20.60
CA LEU A 170 9.77 -9.92 -21.09
C LEU A 170 9.28 -10.40 -22.47
N GLN A 171 10.23 -10.52 -23.41
CA GLN A 171 9.93 -10.97 -24.78
C GLN A 171 10.24 -12.45 -25.00
N ARG A 172 11.30 -13.00 -24.37
CA ARG A 172 11.69 -14.41 -24.47
C ARG A 172 12.37 -14.85 -23.18
N ILE A 173 11.95 -15.99 -22.62
CA ILE A 173 12.43 -16.51 -21.33
C ILE A 173 12.76 -18.00 -21.48
N SER A 174 13.95 -18.45 -21.10
CA SER A 174 14.34 -19.86 -21.10
C SER A 174 13.57 -20.68 -20.04
N GLN A 175 13.52 -22.01 -20.18
CA GLN A 175 12.79 -22.86 -19.22
C GLN A 175 13.38 -22.78 -17.79
N GLU A 176 14.69 -22.63 -17.68
CA GLU A 176 15.38 -22.41 -16.40
C GLU A 176 14.98 -21.06 -15.78
N GLU A 177 14.88 -20.01 -16.61
CA GLU A 177 14.46 -18.68 -16.17
C GLU A 177 12.99 -18.65 -15.72
N VAL A 178 12.10 -19.43 -16.35
CA VAL A 178 10.70 -19.59 -15.91
C VAL A 178 10.63 -20.19 -14.49
N GLY A 179 11.47 -21.18 -14.19
CA GLY A 179 11.60 -21.76 -12.86
C GLY A 179 12.09 -20.75 -11.82
N CYS A 180 13.15 -19.99 -12.15
CA CYS A 180 13.65 -18.92 -11.28
C CYS A 180 12.59 -17.82 -11.02
N LEU A 181 11.87 -17.39 -12.06
CA LEU A 181 10.84 -16.36 -11.94
C LEU A 181 9.66 -16.82 -11.09
N SER A 182 9.13 -18.02 -11.34
CA SER A 182 8.04 -18.57 -10.52
C SER A 182 8.45 -18.70 -9.05
N GLY A 183 9.69 -19.11 -8.77
CA GLY A 183 10.26 -19.12 -7.42
C GLY A 183 10.31 -17.74 -6.76
N LEU A 184 10.79 -16.71 -7.48
CA LEU A 184 10.83 -15.33 -6.98
C LEU A 184 9.45 -14.76 -6.72
N LEU A 185 8.49 -14.96 -7.63
CA LEU A 185 7.10 -14.50 -7.46
C LEU A 185 6.42 -15.21 -6.29
N THR A 186 6.65 -16.51 -6.13
CA THR A 186 6.13 -17.28 -4.99
C THR A 186 6.73 -16.77 -3.68
N SER A 187 8.04 -16.50 -3.65
CA SER A 187 8.72 -15.89 -2.50
C SER A 187 8.13 -14.51 -2.15
N ALA A 188 7.86 -13.68 -3.17
CA ALA A 188 7.20 -12.39 -3.00
C ALA A 188 5.81 -12.54 -2.36
N LEU A 189 5.00 -13.47 -2.89
CA LEU A 189 3.65 -13.75 -2.39
C LEU A 189 3.67 -14.24 -0.95
N VAL A 190 4.60 -15.14 -0.60
CA VAL A 190 4.77 -15.61 0.79
C VAL A 190 5.15 -14.45 1.70
N GLY A 191 6.12 -13.61 1.30
CA GLY A 191 6.52 -12.42 2.06
C GLY A 191 5.36 -11.45 2.30
N CYS A 192 4.54 -11.19 1.29
CA CYS A 192 3.36 -10.35 1.41
C CYS A 192 2.29 -10.97 2.33
N ARG A 193 2.02 -12.27 2.23
CA ARG A 193 1.09 -13.00 3.11
C ARG A 193 1.52 -12.93 4.58
N GLN A 194 2.82 -13.02 4.85
CA GLN A 194 3.36 -12.87 6.20
C GLN A 194 3.07 -11.49 6.77
N ILE A 195 3.22 -10.42 5.98
CA ILE A 195 2.86 -9.06 6.41
C ILE A 195 1.38 -9.02 6.81
N PHE A 196 0.48 -9.58 6.00
CA PHE A 196 -0.94 -9.66 6.36
C PHE A 196 -1.23 -10.45 7.64
N SER A 197 -0.57 -11.59 7.85
CA SER A 197 -0.77 -12.36 9.08
C SER A 197 -0.36 -11.58 10.34
N THR A 198 0.69 -10.75 10.24
CA THR A 198 1.10 -9.88 11.35
C THR A 198 0.12 -8.72 11.58
N VAL A 199 -0.57 -8.29 10.53
CA VAL A 199 -1.59 -7.23 10.56
C VAL A 199 -2.92 -7.71 11.17
N GLN A 200 -3.27 -8.99 11.01
CA GLN A 200 -4.53 -9.55 11.51
C GLN A 200 -4.53 -9.85 13.02
N SER A 201 -3.36 -9.90 13.67
CA SER A 201 -3.25 -10.25 15.09
C SER A 201 -2.49 -9.19 15.91
N PRO A 202 -3.02 -7.97 16.07
CA PRO A 202 -2.48 -7.02 17.05
C PRO A 202 -2.84 -7.40 18.50
N GLY A 203 -3.63 -8.46 18.71
CA GLY A 203 -3.88 -9.10 20.02
C GLY A 203 -4.33 -10.54 19.79
N GLY A 204 -3.69 -11.51 20.47
CA GLY A 204 -3.85 -12.95 20.26
C GLY A 204 -5.23 -13.53 20.60
N ALA A 205 -6.31 -12.97 20.06
CA ALA A 205 -7.63 -13.57 20.06
C ALA A 205 -7.82 -14.34 18.76
N ALA A 206 -8.16 -15.63 18.91
CA ALA A 206 -8.35 -16.58 17.84
C ALA A 206 -9.24 -16.02 16.71
N ALA A 207 -8.77 -16.23 15.47
CA ALA A 207 -9.46 -15.91 14.24
C ALA A 207 -10.92 -16.38 14.26
N SER A 208 -11.86 -15.44 14.40
CA SER A 208 -13.24 -15.67 14.00
C SER A 208 -13.30 -15.72 12.48
N LYS A 209 -13.83 -16.83 11.96
CA LYS A 209 -13.84 -17.28 10.56
C LYS A 209 -14.70 -16.42 9.58
N THR A 210 -14.82 -15.11 9.81
CA THR A 210 -15.69 -14.26 9.00
C THR A 210 -15.16 -12.82 8.96
N GLU A 211 -14.01 -12.61 8.33
CA GLU A 211 -13.66 -11.29 7.80
C GLU A 211 -13.46 -11.41 6.30
N PRO A 212 -13.96 -10.45 5.49
CA PRO A 212 -13.86 -10.48 4.04
C PRO A 212 -12.38 -10.62 3.66
N SER A 213 -12.12 -11.46 2.66
CA SER A 213 -10.78 -11.78 2.21
C SER A 213 -10.04 -10.50 1.82
N ILE A 214 -9.11 -10.05 2.68
CA ILE A 214 -8.24 -8.87 2.54
C ILE A 214 -7.51 -8.84 1.17
N THR A 215 -7.48 -9.97 0.47
CA THR A 215 -6.96 -10.13 -0.88
C THR A 215 -7.73 -9.33 -1.95
N GLU A 216 -9.02 -9.01 -1.74
CA GLU A 216 -9.84 -8.29 -2.73
C GLU A 216 -9.47 -6.80 -2.86
N ASP A 217 -8.88 -6.19 -1.82
CA ASP A 217 -8.60 -4.74 -1.79
C ASP A 217 -7.18 -4.38 -2.26
N ILE A 218 -6.33 -5.36 -2.57
CA ILE A 218 -4.93 -5.11 -2.93
C ILE A 218 -4.81 -5.06 -4.46
N PRO A 219 -4.39 -3.92 -5.04
CA PRO A 219 -4.33 -3.80 -6.48
C PRO A 219 -3.22 -4.70 -7.04
N GLY A 220 -3.59 -5.61 -7.94
CA GLY A 220 -2.65 -6.53 -8.61
C GLY A 220 -2.34 -7.83 -7.85
N TRP A 221 -2.94 -8.06 -6.68
CA TRP A 221 -2.70 -9.27 -5.89
C TRP A 221 -3.19 -10.55 -6.56
N ASP A 222 -4.45 -10.53 -7.03
CA ASP A 222 -5.03 -11.66 -7.74
C ASP A 222 -4.27 -11.94 -9.03
N ALA A 223 -3.86 -10.89 -9.75
CA ALA A 223 -3.07 -11.00 -10.96
C ALA A 223 -1.70 -11.65 -10.69
N LEU A 224 -0.99 -11.21 -9.64
CA LEU A 224 0.30 -11.77 -9.26
C LEU A 224 0.18 -13.23 -8.81
N THR A 225 -0.87 -13.57 -8.06
CA THR A 225 -1.12 -14.94 -7.60
C THR A 225 -1.39 -15.87 -8.79
N LEU A 226 -2.28 -15.46 -9.71
CA LEU A 226 -2.57 -16.22 -10.93
C LEU A 226 -1.33 -16.37 -11.81
N VAL A 227 -0.56 -15.29 -12.00
CA VAL A 227 0.68 -15.34 -12.81
C VAL A 227 1.70 -16.27 -12.17
N ALA A 228 1.92 -16.21 -10.86
CA ALA A 228 2.87 -17.10 -10.18
C ALA A 228 2.45 -18.58 -10.27
N ASP A 229 1.15 -18.87 -10.16
CA ASP A 229 0.61 -20.23 -10.26
C ASP A 229 0.64 -20.79 -11.69
N LEU A 230 0.43 -19.93 -12.69
CA LEU A 230 0.33 -20.32 -14.10
C LEU A 230 1.67 -20.32 -14.83
N LEU A 231 2.66 -19.55 -14.36
CA LEU A 231 3.97 -19.46 -14.98
C LEU A 231 4.70 -20.81 -14.92
N GLY A 232 4.93 -21.42 -16.09
CA GLY A 232 5.52 -22.76 -16.21
C GLY A 232 4.52 -23.92 -16.09
N SER A 233 3.22 -23.63 -16.02
CA SER A 233 2.15 -24.63 -16.07
C SER A 233 1.68 -24.92 -17.51
N GLY A 234 1.08 -26.09 -17.74
CA GLY A 234 0.52 -26.47 -19.04
C GLY A 234 -0.87 -25.86 -19.32
N PHE A 235 -1.32 -25.94 -20.58
CA PHE A 235 -2.57 -25.31 -21.04
C PHE A 235 -3.83 -25.76 -20.28
N SER A 236 -3.84 -26.99 -19.74
CA SER A 236 -4.94 -27.49 -18.89
C SER A 236 -5.19 -26.62 -17.65
N ARG A 237 -4.13 -26.11 -17.00
CA ARG A 237 -4.23 -25.21 -15.84
C ARG A 237 -4.80 -23.85 -16.21
N PHE A 238 -4.49 -23.36 -17.42
CA PHE A 238 -5.08 -22.13 -17.94
C PHE A 238 -6.60 -22.29 -18.18
N LEU A 239 -7.04 -23.45 -18.67
CA LEU A 239 -8.47 -23.75 -18.84
C LEU A 239 -9.22 -23.83 -17.49
N GLU A 240 -8.61 -24.44 -16.48
CA GLU A 240 -9.18 -24.54 -15.13
C GLU A 240 -9.38 -23.16 -14.47
N GLN A 241 -8.45 -22.23 -14.68
CA GLN A 241 -8.51 -20.88 -14.10
C GLN A 241 -9.09 -19.80 -15.03
N ARG A 242 -9.74 -20.18 -16.14
CA ARG A 242 -10.22 -19.28 -17.20
C ARG A 242 -11.07 -18.11 -16.69
N ALA A 243 -12.00 -18.37 -15.76
CA ALA A 243 -12.94 -17.37 -15.28
C ALA A 243 -12.24 -16.24 -14.49
N MET A 244 -11.17 -16.60 -13.76
CA MET A 244 -10.35 -15.65 -13.02
C MET A 244 -9.37 -14.93 -13.94
N LEU A 245 -8.80 -15.63 -14.94
CA LEU A 245 -7.93 -15.05 -15.96
C LEU A 245 -8.60 -13.91 -16.72
N VAL A 246 -9.80 -14.15 -17.26
CA VAL A 246 -10.55 -13.14 -18.04
C VAL A 246 -11.03 -11.97 -17.18
N LYS A 247 -11.28 -12.21 -15.89
CA LYS A 247 -11.71 -11.16 -14.95
C LYS A 247 -10.57 -10.24 -14.52
N VAL A 248 -9.37 -10.80 -14.34
CA VAL A 248 -8.25 -10.12 -13.66
C VAL A 248 -7.21 -9.56 -14.62
N LEU A 249 -6.97 -10.21 -15.76
CA LEU A 249 -5.92 -9.86 -16.72
C LEU A 249 -6.50 -9.41 -18.06
N LYS A 250 -5.78 -8.50 -18.74
CA LYS A 250 -6.13 -8.10 -20.10
C LYS A 250 -5.77 -9.19 -21.10
N LYS A 251 -6.47 -9.24 -22.23
CA LYS A 251 -6.16 -10.17 -23.35
C LYS A 251 -4.67 -10.18 -23.70
N GLU A 252 -4.05 -9.02 -23.81
CA GLU A 252 -2.62 -8.89 -24.16
C GLU A 252 -1.70 -9.50 -23.09
N GLU A 253 -2.06 -9.37 -21.81
CA GLU A 253 -1.29 -9.91 -20.68
C GLU A 253 -1.42 -11.44 -20.62
N VAL A 254 -2.61 -11.98 -20.89
CA VAL A 254 -2.84 -13.43 -20.97
C VAL A 254 -2.08 -14.04 -22.14
N LEU A 255 -2.15 -13.43 -23.33
CA LEU A 255 -1.38 -13.89 -24.50
C LEU A 255 0.12 -13.88 -24.23
N LYS A 256 0.63 -12.84 -23.56
CA LYS A 256 2.03 -12.78 -23.13
C LYS A 256 2.36 -13.89 -22.12
N LEU A 257 1.54 -14.09 -21.09
CA LEU A 257 1.76 -15.14 -20.10
C LEU A 257 1.78 -16.53 -20.74
N MET A 258 0.89 -16.77 -21.70
CA MET A 258 0.87 -17.99 -22.51
C MET A 258 2.16 -18.11 -23.30
N HIS A 259 2.58 -17.09 -24.06
CA HIS A 259 3.87 -17.11 -24.77
C HIS A 259 5.09 -17.35 -23.89
N LEU A 260 5.07 -16.87 -22.63
CA LEU A 260 6.18 -17.06 -21.69
C LEU A 260 6.19 -18.47 -21.08
N SER A 261 5.03 -19.11 -20.95
CA SER A 261 4.87 -20.43 -20.34
C SER A 261 4.87 -21.58 -21.37
N TRP A 262 4.53 -21.26 -22.62
CA TRP A 262 4.26 -22.19 -23.72
C TRP A 262 5.45 -22.25 -24.68
N ARG A 263 6.16 -23.38 -24.73
CA ARG A 263 7.21 -23.61 -25.75
C ARG A 263 6.98 -24.82 -26.66
N ASP A 264 6.07 -25.76 -26.32
CA ASP A 264 6.05 -27.09 -26.96
C ASP A 264 4.68 -27.66 -27.40
N GLU A 265 3.58 -26.88 -27.49
CA GLU A 265 2.31 -27.40 -28.03
C GLU A 265 1.85 -26.71 -29.33
N PHE A 266 1.25 -27.50 -30.24
CA PHE A 266 0.89 -27.23 -31.64
C PHE A 266 -0.16 -26.13 -31.90
N LEU A 267 -0.63 -25.40 -30.88
CA LEU A 267 -1.68 -24.40 -31.01
C LEU A 267 -1.09 -22.99 -30.99
N SER A 268 -1.53 -22.14 -31.90
CA SER A 268 -1.18 -20.73 -31.85
C SER A 268 -1.85 -20.05 -30.65
N PRO A 269 -1.22 -19.01 -30.05
CA PRO A 269 -1.76 -18.29 -28.90
C PRO A 269 -3.14 -17.68 -29.16
N ASP A 270 -3.40 -17.27 -30.41
CA ASP A 270 -4.70 -16.72 -30.82
C ASP A 270 -5.77 -17.82 -30.91
N GLU A 271 -5.42 -19.02 -31.36
CA GLU A 271 -6.31 -20.20 -31.31
C GLU A 271 -6.58 -20.61 -29.86
N ALA A 272 -5.57 -20.60 -28.99
CA ALA A 272 -5.71 -20.92 -27.58
C ALA A 272 -6.55 -19.88 -26.81
N TRP A 273 -6.40 -18.59 -27.14
CA TRP A 273 -7.29 -17.54 -26.62
C TRP A 273 -8.72 -17.70 -27.13
N SER A 274 -8.90 -18.04 -28.42
CA SER A 274 -10.23 -18.32 -28.95
C SER A 274 -10.88 -19.54 -28.29
N ALA A 275 -10.12 -20.59 -27.94
CA ALA A 275 -10.62 -21.73 -27.18
C ALA A 275 -11.00 -21.35 -25.74
N LEU A 276 -10.26 -20.44 -25.12
CA LEU A 276 -10.58 -19.88 -23.80
C LEU A 276 -11.86 -19.01 -23.82
N SER A 277 -12.10 -18.28 -24.91
CA SER A 277 -13.26 -17.37 -25.07
C SER A 277 -14.49 -17.98 -25.76
N SER A 278 -14.35 -19.09 -26.49
CA SER A 278 -15.44 -19.72 -27.28
C SER A 278 -16.23 -20.79 -26.53
N ALA A 279 -15.79 -21.16 -25.33
CA ALA A 279 -16.49 -22.11 -24.46
C ALA A 279 -17.41 -21.38 -23.44
N GLU A 280 -18.03 -20.29 -23.87
CA GLU A 280 -19.20 -19.64 -23.24
C GLU A 280 -20.49 -20.35 -23.64
#